data_AF-A0A5J4Q8I2-F1
#
_entry.id   AF-A0A5J4Q8I2-F1
#
_cell.length_a   1.000
_cell.length_b   1.000
_cell.length_c   1.000
_cell.angle_alpha   90.00
_cell.angle_beta   90.00
_cell.angle_gamma   90.00
#
_symmetry.space_group_name_H-M   'P 1'
#
loop_
_entity.id
_entity.type
_entity.pdbx_description
1 polymer ?
#
loop_
_entity_poly.entity_id
_entity_poly.type
_entity_poly.pdbx_seq_one_letter_code
_entity_poly.pdbx_strand_id
1 'polypeptide(L)'
;MTSFKQIRQPKLSDLELVALNLTAEYMSYNSELQLFRVIKGTYLDAKIERSVYNKRRRKLFDYTEKIRQRLNEKFSHLSNLFILDSTPIEICKISRAKRSSICSTEEIKPEFGYCAATKTHYFGYKLPLFVMKMP
;
A
#
# COMPACT_ATOMS: atom_id res chain seq x y z
N MET A 1 16.97 19.45 4.30
CA MET A 1 17.41 18.43 3.34
C MET A 1 18.54 17.63 3.97
N THR A 2 18.26 16.43 4.48
CA THR A 2 19.30 15.59 5.10
C THR A 2 20.21 15.03 4.01
N SER A 3 21.41 15.60 3.94
CA SER A 3 22.46 15.19 3.01
C SER A 3 23.01 13.84 3.47
N PHE A 4 22.64 12.78 2.74
CA PHE A 4 23.23 11.46 2.91
C PHE A 4 24.50 11.39 2.05
N LYS A 5 25.61 10.98 2.66
CA LYS A 5 26.85 10.74 1.94
C LYS A 5 26.71 9.43 1.16
N GLN A 6 26.19 9.53 -0.06
CA GLN A 6 26.08 8.36 -0.93
C GLN A 6 27.47 8.02 -1.48
N ILE A 7 28.04 6.91 -1.01
CA ILE A 7 29.43 6.51 -1.32
C ILE A 7 29.61 6.23 -2.82
N ARG A 8 28.61 5.64 -3.48
CA ARG A 8 28.64 5.32 -4.91
C ARG A 8 27.63 6.18 -5.66
N GLN A 9 28.11 6.97 -6.63
CA GLN A 9 27.21 7.75 -7.46
C GLN A 9 26.22 6.82 -8.18
N PRO A 10 24.91 7.07 -8.04
CA PRO A 10 23.92 6.24 -8.68
C PRO A 10 23.92 6.48 -10.19
N LYS A 11 23.74 5.41 -10.97
CA LYS A 11 23.66 5.48 -12.43
C LYS A 11 22.32 6.03 -12.96
N LEU A 12 21.28 6.01 -12.12
CA LEU A 12 19.97 6.61 -12.41
C LEU A 12 19.79 7.90 -11.61
N SER A 13 19.18 8.90 -12.24
CA SER A 13 18.68 10.10 -11.57
C SER A 13 17.51 9.79 -10.62
N ASP A 14 17.21 10.72 -9.71
CA ASP A 14 16.06 10.57 -8.81
C ASP A 14 14.73 10.60 -9.60
N LEU A 15 14.66 11.37 -10.69
CA LEU A 15 13.50 11.44 -11.56
C LEU A 15 13.22 10.10 -12.26
N GLU A 16 14.26 9.47 -12.83
CA GLU A 16 14.14 8.15 -13.44
C GLU A 16 13.70 7.07 -12.42
N LEU A 17 14.18 7.17 -11.18
CA LEU A 17 13.78 6.25 -10.11
C LEU A 17 12.30 6.40 -9.75
N VAL A 18 11.81 7.63 -9.65
CA VAL A 18 10.38 7.90 -9.41
C VAL A 18 9.53 7.43 -10.58
N ALA A 19 9.95 7.70 -11.81
CA ALA A 19 9.25 7.24 -13.02
C ALA A 19 9.18 5.70 -13.07
N LEU A 20 10.26 5.01 -12.71
CA LEU A 20 10.30 3.55 -12.63
C LEU A 20 9.30 3.03 -11.59
N ASN A 21 9.22 3.65 -10.40
CA ASN A 21 8.29 3.23 -9.36
C ASN A 21 6.83 3.38 -9.79
N LEU A 22 6.49 4.54 -10.38
CA LEU A 22 5.14 4.80 -10.90
C LEU A 22 4.78 3.82 -12.03
N THR A 23 5.74 3.52 -12.91
CA THR A 23 5.54 2.52 -13.99
C THR A 23 5.36 1.12 -13.42
N ALA A 24 6.12 0.75 -12.39
CA ALA A 24 5.98 -0.54 -11.71
C ALA A 24 4.60 -0.68 -11.05
N GLU A 25 4.11 0.37 -10.39
CA GLU A 25 2.75 0.42 -9.82
C GLU A 25 1.67 0.31 -10.91
N TYR A 26 1.82 1.05 -12.01
CA TYR A 26 0.92 0.97 -13.17
C TYR A 26 0.86 -0.45 -13.76
N MET A 27 2.02 -1.13 -13.85
CA MET A 27 2.12 -2.52 -14.31
C MET A 27 1.75 -3.55 -13.23
N SER A 28 1.26 -3.12 -12.06
CA SER A 28 0.88 -3.99 -10.94
C SER A 28 2.03 -4.86 -10.40
N TYR A 29 3.28 -4.39 -10.51
CA TYR A 29 4.44 -5.06 -9.92
C TYR A 29 4.57 -4.74 -8.43
N ASN A 30 3.75 -5.44 -7.63
CA ASN A 30 3.63 -5.21 -6.20
C ASN A 30 4.80 -5.77 -5.36
N SER A 31 5.72 -6.53 -5.98
CA SER A 31 6.90 -7.08 -5.29
C SER A 31 8.20 -6.61 -5.94
N GLU A 32 9.17 -6.24 -5.10
CA GLU A 32 10.54 -5.92 -5.54
C GLU A 32 11.13 -7.08 -6.35
N LEU A 33 10.93 -8.32 -5.89
CA LEU A 33 11.44 -9.50 -6.58
C LEU A 33 10.91 -9.58 -8.01
N GLN A 34 9.61 -9.34 -8.22
CA GLN A 34 9.02 -9.34 -9.55
C GLN A 34 9.59 -8.19 -10.40
N LEU A 35 9.71 -6.99 -9.84
CA LEU A 35 10.30 -5.85 -10.54
C LEU A 35 11.72 -6.17 -11.04
N PHE A 36 12.58 -6.72 -10.18
CA PHE A 36 13.96 -7.08 -10.58
C PHE A 36 14.04 -8.29 -11.51
N ARG A 37 13.02 -9.18 -11.53
CA ARG A 37 12.93 -10.23 -12.54
C ARG A 37 12.63 -9.65 -13.92
N VAL A 38 11.73 -8.67 -13.99
CA VAL A 38 11.36 -7.99 -15.25
C VAL A 38 12.49 -7.10 -15.76
N ILE A 39 13.23 -6.45 -14.85
CA ILE A 39 14.39 -5.61 -15.22
C ILE A 39 15.56 -6.45 -15.74
N LYS A 40 15.70 -7.71 -15.30
CA LYS A 40 16.82 -8.57 -15.68
C LYS A 40 16.89 -8.74 -17.20
N GLY A 41 18.07 -8.53 -17.78
CA GLY A 41 18.27 -8.61 -19.24
C GLY A 41 17.84 -7.36 -20.03
N THR A 42 17.36 -6.31 -19.36
CA THR A 42 17.11 -5.00 -19.98
C THR A 42 18.29 -4.05 -19.73
N TYR A 43 18.29 -2.88 -20.38
CA TYR A 43 19.29 -1.82 -20.15
C TYR A 43 19.33 -1.30 -18.69
N LEU A 44 18.25 -1.52 -17.92
CA LEU A 44 18.14 -1.12 -16.52
C LEU A 44 18.90 -2.05 -15.57
N ASP A 45 19.15 -3.30 -15.97
CA ASP A 45 19.87 -4.30 -15.16
C ASP A 45 21.28 -3.81 -14.79
N ALA A 46 21.97 -3.16 -15.73
CA ALA A 46 23.28 -2.56 -15.50
C ALA A 46 23.25 -1.23 -14.73
N LYS A 47 22.08 -0.60 -14.62
CA LYS A 47 21.89 0.73 -14.03
C LYS A 47 21.34 0.71 -12.60
N ILE A 48 20.74 -0.40 -12.17
CA ILE A 48 20.03 -0.50 -10.89
C ILE A 48 20.61 -1.60 -10.02
N GLU A 49 21.01 -1.25 -8.80
CA GLU A 49 21.37 -2.20 -7.75
C GLU A 49 20.30 -2.22 -6.67
N ARG A 50 19.87 -3.40 -6.20
CA ARG A 50 18.76 -3.55 -5.22
C ARG A 50 18.94 -2.72 -3.96
N SER A 51 20.12 -2.74 -3.34
CA SER A 51 20.36 -2.02 -2.08
C SER A 51 20.27 -0.50 -2.27
N VAL A 52 20.87 0.02 -3.34
CA VAL A 52 20.83 1.44 -3.70
C VAL A 52 19.42 1.88 -4.06
N TYR A 53 18.72 1.09 -4.88
CA TYR A 53 17.32 1.31 -5.25
C TYR A 53 16.43 1.43 -4.00
N ASN A 54 16.50 0.47 -3.08
CA ASN A 54 15.66 0.46 -1.87
C ASN A 54 15.94 1.63 -0.94
N LYS A 55 17.21 2.02 -0.77
CA LYS A 55 17.57 3.20 0.04
C LYS A 55 17.01 4.47 -0.57
N ARG A 56 17.14 4.65 -1.89
CA ARG A 56 16.67 5.85 -2.59
C ARG A 56 15.14 5.89 -2.68
N ARG A 57 14.48 4.76 -2.93
CA ARG A 57 13.01 4.65 -2.94
C ARG A 57 12.42 5.12 -1.61
N ARG A 58 12.98 4.67 -0.48
CA ARG A 58 12.55 5.15 0.85
C ARG A 58 12.73 6.65 1.04
N LYS A 59 13.83 7.22 0.52
CA LYS A 59 14.10 8.66 0.61
C LYS A 59 13.17 9.51 -0.27
N LEU A 60 12.77 8.98 -1.42
CA LEU A 60 11.88 9.67 -2.37
C LEU A 60 10.40 9.39 -2.10
N PHE A 61 10.07 8.68 -1.01
CA PHE A 61 8.70 8.36 -0.64
C PHE A 61 7.84 9.62 -0.51
N ASP A 62 8.32 10.65 0.20
CA ASP A 62 7.59 11.91 0.38
C ASP A 62 7.23 12.60 -0.94
N TYR A 63 8.12 12.53 -1.94
CA TYR A 63 7.85 13.09 -3.27
C TYR A 63 6.83 12.27 -4.04
N THR A 64 6.93 10.94 -3.94
CA THR A 64 5.98 10.01 -4.56
C THR A 64 4.58 10.22 -3.96
N GLU A 65 4.50 10.41 -2.65
CA GLU A 65 3.25 10.69 -1.94
C GLU A 65 2.65 12.04 -2.35
N LYS A 66 3.46 13.09 -2.52
CA LYS A 66 2.99 14.38 -3.07
C LYS A 66 2.42 14.25 -4.49
N ILE A 67 3.03 13.40 -5.33
CA ILE A 67 2.50 13.11 -6.68
C ILE A 67 1.15 12.40 -6.56
N ARG A 68 1.06 11.38 -5.70
CA ARG A 68 -0.18 10.63 -5.44
C ARG A 68 -1.31 11.55 -4.95
N GLN A 69 -1.01 12.46 -4.02
CA GLN A 69 -1.98 13.43 -3.50
C GLN A 69 -2.50 14.36 -4.60
N ARG A 70 -1.61 14.94 -5.42
CA ARG A 70 -2.00 15.79 -6.55
C ARG A 70 -2.82 15.06 -7.61
N LEU A 71 -2.50 13.79 -7.85
CA LEU A 71 -3.32 12.95 -8.73
C LEU A 71 -4.70 12.78 -8.11
N ASN A 72 -4.79 12.41 -6.83
CA ASN A 72 -6.05 12.22 -6.12
C ASN A 72 -6.92 13.48 -6.10
N GLU A 73 -6.32 14.67 -5.91
CA GLU A 73 -7.01 15.97 -5.99
C GLU A 73 -7.65 16.21 -7.38
N LYS A 74 -7.04 15.70 -8.45
CA LYS A 74 -7.63 15.80 -9.80
C LYS A 74 -8.72 14.76 -10.04
N PHE A 75 -8.60 13.58 -9.43
CA PHE A 75 -9.58 12.50 -9.57
C PHE A 75 -10.81 12.65 -8.68
N SER A 76 -10.72 13.38 -7.57
CA SER A 76 -11.84 13.58 -6.63
C SER A 76 -13.08 14.19 -7.30
N HIS A 77 -12.89 15.00 -8.35
CA HIS A 77 -13.97 15.60 -9.14
C HIS A 77 -14.58 14.64 -10.18
N LEU A 78 -13.91 13.54 -10.50
CA LEU A 78 -14.31 12.61 -11.58
C LEU A 78 -15.18 11.46 -11.08
N SER A 79 -15.08 11.07 -9.81
CA SER A 79 -15.80 9.92 -9.26
C SER A 79 -16.88 10.35 -8.26
N ASN A 80 -18.13 10.46 -8.73
CA ASN A 80 -19.31 10.58 -7.85
C ASN A 80 -19.79 9.21 -7.32
N LEU A 81 -19.14 8.11 -7.72
CA LEU A 81 -19.51 6.74 -7.34
C LEU A 81 -18.45 6.17 -6.38
N PHE A 82 -18.83 6.06 -5.11
CA PHE A 82 -18.07 5.34 -4.10
C PHE A 82 -18.76 4.02 -3.79
N ILE A 83 -18.01 2.92 -3.84
CA ILE A 83 -18.51 1.63 -3.37
C ILE A 83 -18.12 1.53 -1.89
N LEU A 84 -19.13 1.46 -1.03
CA LEU A 84 -18.95 1.15 0.39
C LEU A 84 -19.01 -0.36 0.55
N ASP A 85 -17.91 -0.94 1.00
CA ASP A 85 -17.89 -2.33 1.46
C ASP A 85 -17.47 -2.38 2.94
N SER A 86 -17.97 -3.37 3.67
CA SER A 86 -17.60 -3.57 5.07
C SER A 86 -16.71 -4.81 5.16
N THR A 87 -15.45 -4.63 5.55
CA THR A 87 -14.53 -5.76 5.76
C THR A 87 -14.46 -6.13 7.24
N PRO A 88 -14.49 -7.43 7.57
CA PRO A 88 -14.37 -7.88 8.94
C PRO A 88 -12.93 -7.74 9.43
N ILE A 89 -12.73 -7.16 10.61
CA ILE A 89 -11.47 -7.19 11.36
C ILE A 89 -11.64 -8.13 12.54
N GLU A 90 -11.15 -9.37 12.40
CA GLU A 90 -11.15 -10.36 13.48
C GLU A 90 -10.10 -9.98 14.54
N ILE A 91 -10.52 -9.85 15.80
CA ILE A 91 -9.61 -9.58 16.93
C ILE A 91 -9.07 -10.89 17.49
N CYS A 92 -9.94 -11.88 17.63
CA CYS A 92 -9.56 -13.21 18.11
C CYS A 92 -10.51 -14.27 17.57
N LYS A 93 -10.08 -15.53 17.69
CA LYS A 93 -10.91 -16.70 17.37
C LYS A 93 -12.13 -16.76 18.28
N ILE A 94 -13.25 -17.23 17.74
CA ILE A 94 -14.56 -17.35 18.43
C ILE A 94 -14.45 -18.06 19.79
N SER A 95 -13.58 -19.07 19.91
CA SER A 95 -13.34 -19.81 21.15
C SER A 95 -12.78 -18.96 22.31
N ARG A 96 -12.19 -17.79 22.01
CA ARG A 96 -11.63 -16.84 22.98
C ARG A 96 -12.48 -15.59 23.16
N ALA A 97 -13.48 -15.37 22.31
CA ALA A 97 -14.29 -14.16 22.29
C ALA A 97 -14.93 -13.84 23.65
N LYS A 98 -15.53 -14.83 24.32
CA LYS A 98 -16.18 -14.65 25.64
C LYS A 98 -15.22 -14.23 26.77
N ARG A 99 -13.92 -14.45 26.61
CA ARG A 99 -12.89 -14.16 27.63
C ARG A 99 -12.01 -12.97 27.25
N SER A 100 -12.20 -12.41 26.07
CA SER A 100 -11.34 -11.35 25.54
C SER A 100 -11.88 -9.98 25.94
N SER A 101 -11.09 -9.23 26.71
CA SER A 101 -11.29 -7.79 26.94
C SER A 101 -10.50 -6.93 25.93
N ILE A 102 -9.82 -7.56 24.97
CA ILE A 102 -8.95 -6.88 24.01
C ILE A 102 -9.75 -5.91 23.15
N CYS A 103 -9.27 -4.67 23.08
CA CYS A 103 -9.86 -3.57 22.30
C CYS A 103 -11.33 -3.27 22.64
N SER A 104 -11.85 -3.67 23.80
CA SER A 104 -13.22 -3.36 24.23
C SER A 104 -13.22 -2.16 25.17
N THR A 105 -13.71 -1.01 24.71
CA THR A 105 -13.93 0.20 25.52
C THR A 105 -15.43 0.46 25.71
N GLU A 106 -15.81 1.50 26.47
CA GLU A 106 -17.23 1.83 26.66
C GLU A 106 -17.91 2.22 25.34
N GLU A 107 -17.18 2.94 24.48
CA GLU A 107 -17.67 3.45 23.20
C GLU A 107 -17.58 2.44 22.06
N ILE A 108 -16.55 1.57 22.05
CA ILE A 108 -16.26 0.67 20.95
C ILE A 108 -16.11 -0.75 21.50
N LYS A 109 -17.03 -1.63 21.10
CA LYS A 109 -17.05 -3.03 21.54
C LYS A 109 -17.05 -3.98 20.36
N PRO A 110 -16.27 -5.07 20.42
CA PRO A 110 -16.28 -6.07 19.37
C PRO A 110 -17.57 -6.88 19.42
N GLU A 111 -18.07 -7.25 18.24
CA GLU A 111 -19.30 -8.02 18.11
C GLU A 111 -19.05 -9.29 17.26
N PHE A 112 -19.93 -10.27 17.42
CA PHE A 112 -19.97 -11.40 16.50
C PHE A 112 -20.61 -10.98 15.19
N GLY A 113 -19.90 -11.22 14.09
CA GLY A 113 -20.38 -10.93 12.75
C GLY A 113 -20.20 -12.12 11.81
N TYR A 114 -20.86 -12.04 10.66
CA TYR A 114 -20.68 -12.96 9.56
C TYR A 114 -20.23 -12.19 8.32
N CYS A 115 -19.18 -12.68 7.66
CA CYS A 115 -18.72 -12.16 6.39
C CYS A 115 -19.20 -13.07 5.27
N ALA A 116 -20.12 -12.57 4.43
CA ALA A 116 -20.67 -13.34 3.31
C ALA A 116 -19.61 -13.65 2.23
N ALA A 117 -18.65 -12.74 2.01
CA ALA A 117 -17.60 -12.90 1.02
C ALA A 117 -16.68 -14.11 1.31
N THR A 118 -16.31 -14.31 2.58
CA THR A 118 -15.47 -15.44 3.02
C THR A 118 -16.27 -16.59 3.61
N LYS A 119 -17.59 -16.45 3.74
CA LYS A 119 -18.51 -17.40 4.40
C LYS A 119 -18.09 -17.79 5.82
N THR A 120 -17.54 -16.84 6.58
CA THR A 120 -16.98 -17.11 7.91
C THR A 120 -17.60 -16.21 8.98
N HIS A 121 -17.83 -16.78 10.16
CA HIS A 121 -18.14 -16.02 11.36
C HIS A 121 -16.85 -15.45 11.98
N TYR A 122 -16.91 -14.25 12.53
CA TYR A 122 -15.79 -13.59 13.18
C TYR A 122 -16.26 -12.87 14.45
N PHE A 123 -15.31 -12.60 15.34
CA PHE A 123 -15.52 -11.74 16.50
C PHE A 123 -14.57 -10.54 16.38
N GLY A 124 -15.14 -9.34 16.26
CA GLY A 124 -14.37 -8.12 16.07
C GLY A 124 -15.18 -6.98 15.47
N TYR A 125 -14.58 -6.23 14.55
CA TYR A 125 -15.13 -4.97 14.02
C TYR A 125 -15.52 -5.08 12.55
N LYS A 126 -16.48 -4.26 12.13
CA LYS A 126 -16.76 -3.98 10.71
C LYS A 126 -16.04 -2.72 10.31
N LEU A 127 -15.08 -2.81 9.40
CA LEU A 127 -14.39 -1.65 8.83
C LEU A 127 -15.09 -1.23 7.53
N PRO A 128 -15.72 -0.03 7.48
CA PRO A 128 -16.18 0.53 6.23
C PRO A 128 -14.97 0.93 5.37
N LEU A 129 -14.80 0.28 4.23
CA LEU A 129 -13.83 0.63 3.21
C LEU A 129 -14.53 1.40 2.10
N PHE A 130 -14.01 2.58 1.81
CA PHE A 130 -14.39 3.36 0.65
C PHE A 130 -13.50 2.92 -0.51
N VAL A 131 -14.09 2.26 -1.50
CA VAL A 131 -13.39 1.91 -2.74
C VAL A 131 -13.83 2.87 -3.83
N MET A 132 -12.88 3.66 -4.31
CA MET A 132 -13.07 4.53 -5.46
C MET A 132 -12.88 3.70 -6.73
N LYS A 133 -13.93 3.59 -7.55
CA LYS A 133 -13.81 2.96 -8.86
C LYS A 133 -13.18 3.98 -9.81
N MET A 134 -11.91 3.76 -10.17
CA MET A 134 -11.28 4.49 -11.27
C MET A 134 -12.05 4.20 -12.56
N PRO A 135 -12.36 5.21 -13.39
CA PRO A 135 -13.03 5.02 -14.67
C PRO A 135 -12.20 4.21 -15.67
#